data_AF-X1GHY9-F1
#
_entry.id   AF-X1GHY9-F1
#
_cell.length_a   1.000
_cell.length_b   1.000
_cell.length_c   1.000
_cell.angle_alpha   90.00
_cell.angle_beta   90.00
_cell.angle_gamma   90.00
#
_symmetry.space_group_name_H-M   'P 1'
#
loop_
_entity.id
_entity.type
_entity.pdbx_description
1 polymer ?
#
loop_
_entity_poly.entity_id
_entity_poly.type
_entity_poly.pdbx_seq_one_letter_code
_entity_poly.pdbx_strand_id
1 'polypeptide(L)'
;GAGNGQIIIYSALNYGINSFGIEINENLIIEAKEKIKLIKKEKKFKKRLFRKIKLIQEDFFNISLENYNFIYIFSLPTMQKYLKHVLKTANPGAIVISFKYSLIDFEEILKLSHKLELKDVQQDINTYYYVKL
;
A
#
# COMPACT_ATOMS: atom_id res chain seq x y z
N GLY A 1 7.26 0.74 0.80
CA GLY A 1 7.35 2.05 1.48
C GLY A 1 6.04 2.35 2.18
N ALA A 2 5.85 1.78 3.37
CA ALA A 2 4.65 2.00 4.17
C ALA A 2 4.66 3.35 4.91
N GLY A 3 5.80 4.03 4.94
CA GLY A 3 5.99 5.27 5.68
C GLY A 3 5.64 5.08 7.15
N ASN A 4 4.89 6.03 7.72
CA ASN A 4 4.40 5.95 9.10
C ASN A 4 3.19 5.01 9.29
N GLY A 5 2.89 4.16 8.30
CA GLY A 5 1.86 3.13 8.39
C GLY A 5 0.43 3.62 8.29
N GLN A 6 0.17 4.89 7.93
CA GLN A 6 -1.18 5.45 7.85
C GLN A 6 -2.17 4.56 7.06
N ILE A 7 -1.75 4.09 5.89
CA ILE A 7 -2.62 3.29 5.01
C ILE A 7 -2.93 1.93 5.64
N ILE A 8 -1.91 1.21 6.12
CA ILE A 8 -2.13 -0.13 6.71
C ILE A 8 -2.95 -0.07 8.00
N ILE A 9 -2.76 0.99 8.80
CA ILE A 9 -3.50 1.23 10.04
C ILE A 9 -4.96 1.53 9.70
N TYR A 10 -5.19 2.49 8.80
CA TYR A 10 -6.55 2.86 8.38
C TYR A 10 -7.30 1.65 7.82
N SER A 11 -6.65 0.89 6.93
CA SER A 11 -7.25 -0.28 6.31
C SER A 11 -7.63 -1.37 7.32
N ALA A 12 -6.74 -1.68 8.26
CA ALA A 12 -7.01 -2.70 9.26
C ALA A 12 -8.10 -2.27 10.26
N LEU A 13 -8.11 -1.01 10.68
CA LEU A 13 -9.01 -0.50 11.71
C LEU A 13 -10.43 -0.23 11.18
N ASN A 14 -10.56 0.26 9.94
CA ASN A 14 -11.87 0.61 9.36
C ASN A 14 -12.49 -0.53 8.56
N TYR A 15 -11.68 -1.31 7.84
CA TYR A 15 -12.19 -2.39 6.97
C TYR A 15 -11.91 -3.78 7.53
N GLY A 16 -11.14 -3.91 8.62
CA GLY A 16 -10.84 -5.21 9.20
C GLY A 16 -10.07 -6.14 8.27
N ILE A 17 -9.33 -5.61 7.30
CA ILE A 17 -8.48 -6.40 6.40
C ILE A 17 -7.11 -6.63 7.01
N ASN A 18 -6.42 -7.70 6.58
CA ASN A 18 -5.05 -7.95 7.00
C ASN A 18 -4.12 -7.02 6.21
N SER A 19 -3.41 -6.14 6.90
CA SER A 19 -2.63 -5.06 6.31
C SER A 19 -1.16 -5.20 6.67
N PHE A 20 -0.31 -5.22 5.65
CA PHE A 20 1.13 -5.40 5.78
C PHE A 20 1.83 -4.16 5.24
N GLY A 21 2.66 -3.54 6.08
CA GLY A 21 3.48 -2.39 5.69
C GLY A 21 4.93 -2.80 5.55
N ILE A 22 5.44 -2.72 4.33
CA ILE A 22 6.85 -2.95 4.01
C ILE A 22 7.56 -1.61 3.99
N GLU A 23 8.56 -1.44 4.86
CA GLU A 23 9.32 -0.21 5.00
C GLU A 23 10.79 -0.52 5.23
N ILE A 24 11.68 0.20 4.56
CA ILE A 24 13.14 -0.02 4.69
C ILE A 24 13.72 0.89 5.78
N ASN A 25 13.11 2.07 6.00
CA ASN A 25 13.57 3.03 6.98
C ASN A 25 13.09 2.67 8.39
N GLU A 26 14.03 2.30 9.26
CA GLU A 26 13.76 1.92 10.65
C GLU A 26 13.04 3.02 11.45
N ASN A 27 13.39 4.29 11.24
CA ASN A 27 12.77 5.41 11.95
C ASN A 27 11.26 5.50 11.64
N LEU A 28 10.86 5.27 10.38
CA LEU A 28 9.45 5.27 9.97
C LEU A 28 8.70 4.07 10.55
N ILE A 29 9.37 2.93 10.73
CA ILE A 29 8.81 1.77 11.41
C ILE A 29 8.58 2.05 12.89
N ILE A 30 9.53 2.72 13.56
CA ILE A 30 9.38 3.14 14.95
C ILE A 30 8.19 4.10 15.07
N GLU A 31 8.11 5.12 14.22
CA GLU A 31 6.99 6.06 14.18
C GLU A 31 5.65 5.33 13.99
N ALA A 32 5.58 4.39 13.04
CA ALA A 32 4.38 3.59 12.79
C ALA A 32 3.98 2.74 14.01
N LYS A 33 4.96 2.12 14.70
CA LYS A 33 4.74 1.35 15.93
C LYS A 33 4.22 2.23 17.06
N GLU A 34 4.75 3.44 17.22
CA GLU A 34 4.29 4.40 18.22
C GLU A 34 2.88 4.88 17.95
N LYS A 35 2.57 5.23 16.69
CA LYS A 35 1.21 5.58 16.25
C LYS A 35 0.21 4.47 16.56
N ILE A 36 0.55 3.21 16.28
CA ILE A 36 -0.28 2.04 16.63
C ILE A 36 -0.50 1.95 18.14
N LYS A 37 0.56 2.15 18.96
CA LYS A 37 0.45 2.13 20.43
C LYS A 37 -0.47 3.24 20.94
N LEU A 38 -0.36 4.45 20.42
CA LEU A 38 -1.20 5.59 20.81
C LEU A 38 -2.67 5.33 20.48
N ILE A 39 -2.99 4.96 19.25
CA ILE A 39 -4.37 4.65 18.82
C ILE A 39 -4.97 3.50 19.65
N LYS A 40 -4.15 2.50 20.01
CA LYS A 40 -4.59 1.39 20.87
C LYS A 40 -4.98 1.84 22.28
N LYS A 41 -4.34 2.89 22.83
CA LYS A 41 -4.67 3.47 24.14
C LYS A 41 -6.01 4.21 24.13
N GLU A 42 -6.43 4.76 22.99
CA GLU A 42 -7.71 5.47 22.86
C GLU A 42 -8.94 4.57 23.01
N LYS A 43 -8.79 3.24 22.93
CA LYS A 43 -9.87 2.23 23.09
C LYS A 43 -11.06 2.39 22.12
N LYS A 44 -10.96 3.21 21.07
CA LYS A 44 -11.98 3.39 20.02
C LYS A 44 -12.16 2.14 19.13
N PHE A 45 -11.11 1.34 18.97
CA PHE A 45 -11.11 0.17 18.09
C PHE A 45 -11.01 -1.15 18.87
N LYS A 46 -11.65 -2.20 18.36
CA LYS A 46 -11.57 -3.55 18.93
C LYS A 46 -10.11 -4.06 18.92
N LYS A 47 -9.62 -4.58 20.04
CA LYS A 47 -8.25 -5.11 20.19
C LYS A 47 -7.83 -6.10 19.08
N ARG A 48 -8.77 -6.89 18.55
CA ARG A 48 -8.52 -7.86 17.47
C ARG A 48 -8.10 -7.21 16.14
N LEU A 49 -8.50 -5.97 15.87
CA LEU A 49 -8.16 -5.27 14.63
C LEU A 49 -6.68 -4.92 14.56
N PHE A 50 -6.07 -4.57 15.70
CA PHE A 50 -4.62 -4.29 15.75
C PHE A 50 -3.76 -5.52 15.42
N ARG A 51 -4.27 -6.75 15.60
CA ARG A 51 -3.56 -7.98 15.20
C ARG A 51 -3.48 -8.16 13.68
N LYS A 52 -4.29 -7.39 12.93
CA LYS A 52 -4.31 -7.40 11.47
C LYS A 52 -3.26 -6.46 10.87
N ILE A 53 -2.60 -5.64 11.68
CA ILE A 53 -1.53 -4.73 11.24
C ILE A 53 -0.19 -5.43 11.44
N LYS A 54 0.57 -5.58 10.36
CA LYS A 54 1.92 -6.13 10.38
C LYS A 54 2.88 -5.13 9.74
N LEU A 55 3.97 -4.82 10.42
CA LEU A 55 5.06 -4.01 9.89
C LEU A 55 6.24 -4.94 9.64
N ILE A 56 6.82 -4.85 8.45
CA ILE A 56 7.95 -5.66 8.00
C ILE A 56 9.05 -4.68 7.60
N GLN A 57 10.21 -4.80 8.25
CA GLN A 57 11.40 -4.04 7.91
C GLN A 57 12.15 -4.76 6.81
N GLU A 58 11.96 -4.34 5.57
CA GLU A 58 12.56 -4.97 4.39
C GLU A 58 12.54 -4.01 3.21
N ASP A 59 13.42 -4.24 2.24
CA ASP A 59 13.34 -3.62 0.93
C ASP A 59 12.13 -4.17 0.15
N PHE A 60 11.26 -3.27 -0.31
CA PHE A 60 10.12 -3.65 -1.14
C PHE A 60 10.53 -4.33 -2.45
N PHE A 61 11.74 -4.10 -2.95
CA PHE A 61 12.23 -4.78 -4.15
C PHE A 61 12.54 -6.26 -3.94
N ASN A 62 12.59 -6.74 -2.68
CA ASN A 62 12.95 -8.12 -2.32
C ASN A 62 11.75 -8.98 -1.91
N ILE A 63 10.52 -8.49 -2.02
CA ILE A 63 9.32 -9.23 -1.56
C ILE A 63 8.59 -9.93 -2.71
N SER A 64 7.91 -11.03 -2.39
CA SER A 64 6.85 -11.60 -3.22
C SER A 64 5.50 -10.99 -2.87
N LEU A 65 4.69 -10.73 -3.90
CA LEU A 65 3.34 -10.18 -3.79
C LEU A 65 2.23 -11.25 -3.89
N GLU A 66 2.60 -12.53 -3.99
CA GLU A 66 1.66 -13.65 -4.21
C GLU A 66 0.56 -13.74 -3.13
N ASN A 67 0.83 -13.28 -1.92
CA ASN A 67 -0.10 -13.42 -0.79
C ASN A 67 -1.03 -12.22 -0.60
N TYR A 68 -1.03 -11.24 -1.52
CA TYR A 68 -1.76 -9.99 -1.36
C TYR A 68 -2.81 -9.78 -2.45
N ASN A 69 -4.06 -9.57 -2.03
CA ASN A 69 -5.17 -9.24 -2.94
C ASN A 69 -5.21 -7.75 -3.33
N PHE A 70 -4.67 -6.89 -2.46
CA PHE A 70 -4.59 -5.44 -2.68
C PHE A 70 -3.17 -4.97 -2.45
N ILE A 71 -2.60 -4.28 -3.43
CA ILE A 71 -1.24 -3.72 -3.37
C ILE A 71 -1.35 -2.20 -3.55
N TYR A 72 -0.98 -1.44 -2.52
CA TYR A 72 -0.99 0.02 -2.56
C TYR A 72 0.43 0.57 -2.75
N ILE A 73 0.59 1.49 -3.71
CA ILE A 73 1.87 2.10 -4.04
C ILE A 73 1.69 3.62 -4.11
N PHE A 74 2.53 4.33 -3.35
CA PHE A 74 2.75 5.76 -3.53
C PHE A 74 4.25 6.00 -3.63
N SER A 75 4.77 5.96 -4.85
CA SER A 75 6.20 6.14 -5.15
C SER A 75 6.38 6.98 -6.41
N LEU A 76 7.55 7.58 -6.58
CA LEU A 76 7.88 8.39 -7.75
C LEU A 76 8.00 7.53 -9.02
N PRO A 77 7.63 8.05 -10.20
CA PRO A 77 7.76 7.32 -11.47
C PRO A 77 9.18 6.76 -11.72
N THR A 78 10.21 7.49 -11.30
CA THR A 78 11.61 7.08 -11.40
C THR A 78 11.93 5.79 -10.63
N MET A 79 11.21 5.51 -9.55
CA MET A 79 11.33 4.28 -8.79
C MET A 79 10.40 3.19 -9.32
N GLN A 80 9.24 3.56 -9.86
CA GLN A 80 8.24 2.61 -10.36
C GLN A 80 8.79 1.72 -11.46
N LYS A 81 9.64 2.24 -12.36
CA LYS A 81 10.26 1.46 -13.45
C LYS A 81 11.00 0.18 -12.99
N TYR A 82 11.45 0.13 -11.73
CA TYR A 82 12.13 -1.03 -11.15
C TYR A 82 11.19 -2.05 -10.51
N LEU A 83 9.88 -1.85 -10.56
CA LEU A 83 8.90 -2.72 -9.89
C LEU A 83 8.46 -3.92 -10.74
N LYS A 84 8.95 -4.07 -11.99
CA LYS A 84 8.46 -5.11 -12.91
C LYS A 84 8.58 -6.51 -12.32
N HIS A 85 9.72 -6.83 -11.72
CA HIS A 85 9.94 -8.17 -11.13
C HIS A 85 9.06 -8.40 -9.90
N VAL A 86 8.88 -7.38 -9.05
CA VAL A 86 7.99 -7.46 -7.87
C VAL A 86 6.54 -7.65 -8.30
N LEU A 87 6.03 -6.81 -9.21
CA LEU A 87 4.64 -6.86 -9.69
C LEU A 87 4.30 -8.17 -10.42
N LYS A 88 5.28 -8.82 -11.06
CA LYS A 88 5.11 -10.14 -11.67
C LYS A 88 4.75 -11.23 -10.66
N THR A 89 5.19 -11.11 -9.41
CA THR A 89 4.90 -12.10 -8.36
C THR A 89 3.49 -12.01 -7.78
N ALA A 90 2.74 -10.94 -8.09
CA ALA A 90 1.37 -10.80 -7.61
C ALA A 90 0.45 -11.82 -8.28
N ASN A 91 -0.53 -12.32 -7.53
CA ASN A 91 -1.52 -13.25 -8.07
C ASN A 91 -2.39 -12.59 -9.16
N PRO A 92 -2.75 -13.33 -10.23
CA PRO A 92 -3.78 -12.90 -11.17
C PRO A 92 -5.06 -12.47 -10.43
N GLY A 93 -5.64 -11.36 -10.86
CA GLY A 93 -6.81 -10.75 -10.22
C GLY A 93 -6.52 -9.84 -9.01
N ALA A 94 -5.27 -9.79 -8.52
CA ALA A 94 -4.91 -8.83 -7.47
C ALA A 94 -5.09 -7.39 -7.95
N ILE A 95 -5.55 -6.51 -7.06
CA ILE A 95 -5.77 -5.09 -7.36
C ILE A 95 -4.54 -4.28 -6.95
N VAL A 96 -3.88 -3.68 -7.94
CA VAL A 96 -2.76 -2.75 -7.73
C VAL A 96 -3.30 -1.32 -7.77
N ILE A 97 -3.13 -0.59 -6.67
CA ILE A 97 -3.60 0.77 -6.47
C ILE A 97 -2.37 1.67 -6.48
N SER A 98 -2.24 2.51 -7.49
CA SER A 98 -1.16 3.48 -7.61
C SER A 98 -1.69 4.89 -7.35
N PHE A 99 -1.20 5.51 -6.29
CA PHE A 99 -1.58 6.87 -5.90
C PHE A 99 -0.70 7.90 -6.62
N LYS A 100 -1.33 8.96 -7.15
CA LYS A 100 -0.75 10.10 -7.88
C LYS A 100 -0.14 9.79 -9.26
N TYR A 101 0.59 8.70 -9.40
CA TYR A 101 1.34 8.36 -10.62
C TYR A 101 0.83 7.05 -11.24
N SER A 102 0.66 7.02 -12.57
CA SER A 102 0.23 5.83 -13.31
C SER A 102 1.34 4.81 -13.49
N LEU A 103 0.97 3.53 -13.59
CA LEU A 103 1.87 2.41 -13.90
C LEU A 103 1.78 2.02 -15.39
N ILE A 104 1.85 3.01 -16.28
CA ILE A 104 1.58 2.81 -17.72
C ILE A 104 2.60 1.88 -18.40
N ASP A 105 3.84 1.82 -17.89
CA ASP A 105 4.88 0.94 -18.45
C ASP A 105 4.69 -0.55 -18.09
N PHE A 106 3.57 -0.91 -17.44
CA PHE A 106 3.27 -2.25 -16.94
C PHE A 106 2.08 -2.92 -17.61
N GLU A 107 1.61 -2.42 -18.76
CA GLU A 107 0.44 -2.93 -19.49
C GLU A 107 0.51 -4.44 -19.83
N GLU A 108 1.72 -5.00 -19.99
CA GLU A 108 1.92 -6.44 -20.21
C GLU A 108 1.50 -7.32 -19.02
N ILE A 109 1.43 -6.75 -17.82
CA ILE A 109 1.14 -7.49 -16.57
C ILE A 109 -0.01 -6.89 -15.76
N LEU A 110 -0.40 -5.64 -16.03
CA LEU A 110 -1.44 -4.90 -15.33
C LEU A 110 -2.42 -4.30 -16.33
N LYS A 111 -3.72 -4.54 -16.11
CA LYS A 111 -4.80 -3.92 -16.87
C LYS A 111 -5.42 -2.79 -16.06
N LEU A 112 -5.39 -1.55 -16.56
CA LEU A 112 -6.10 -0.44 -15.93
C LEU A 112 -7.61 -0.75 -15.91
N SER A 113 -8.20 -0.73 -14.71
CA SER A 113 -9.62 -1.02 -14.50
C SER A 113 -10.41 0.21 -14.11
N HIS A 114 -9.82 1.13 -13.35
CA HIS A 114 -10.51 2.34 -12.90
C HIS A 114 -9.51 3.46 -12.64
N LYS A 115 -9.91 4.70 -12.89
CA LYS A 115 -9.17 5.92 -12.52
C LYS A 115 -10.11 6.80 -11.70
N LEU A 116 -9.69 7.13 -10.50
CA LEU A 116 -10.36 8.11 -9.66
C LEU A 116 -9.64 9.46 -9.81
N GLU A 117 -10.38 10.46 -10.27
CA GLU A 117 -9.91 11.83 -10.39
C GLU A 117 -10.68 12.71 -9.39
N LEU A 118 -9.96 13.28 -8.43
CA LEU A 118 -10.51 14.28 -7.52
C LEU A 118 -9.86 15.62 -7.87
N LYS A 119 -10.68 16.52 -8.40
CA LYS A 119 -10.29 17.90 -8.66
C LYS A 119 -10.51 18.70 -7.38
N ASP A 120 -9.42 19.07 -6.71
CA ASP A 120 -9.44 20.01 -5.59
C ASP A 120 -8.83 21.33 -6.05
N VAL A 121 -9.25 22.45 -5.45
CA VAL A 121 -8.84 23.82 -5.80
C VAL A 121 -7.31 24.00 -5.72
N GLN A 122 -6.64 23.15 -4.93
CA GLN A 122 -5.19 23.23 -4.68
C GLN A 122 -4.37 22.17 -5.43
N GLN A 123 -4.91 20.98 -5.71
CA GLN A 123 -4.19 19.91 -6.40
C GLN A 123 -5.12 18.82 -6.94
N ASP A 124 -4.86 18.39 -8.17
CA ASP A 124 -5.49 17.19 -8.72
C ASP A 124 -4.95 15.93 -8.04
N ILE A 125 -5.85 15.16 -7.42
CA ILE A 125 -5.52 13.86 -6.83
C ILE A 125 -6.01 12.76 -7.78
N ASN A 126 -5.05 12.08 -8.41
CA ASN A 126 -5.31 10.94 -9.27
C ASN A 126 -4.99 9.64 -8.56
N THR A 127 -5.88 8.65 -8.64
CA THR A 127 -5.61 7.28 -8.17
C THR A 127 -5.96 6.28 -9.27
N TYR A 128 -5.06 5.36 -9.55
CA TYR A 128 -5.18 4.39 -10.62
C TYR A 128 -5.33 2.99 -10.03
N TYR A 129 -6.33 2.25 -10.50
CA TYR A 129 -6.62 0.89 -10.08
C TYR A 129 -6.37 -0.05 -11.25
N TYR A 130 -5.45 -0.98 -11.08
CA TYR A 130 -5.10 -1.99 -12.06
C TYR A 130 -5.47 -3.37 -11.54
N VAL A 131 -5.87 -4.26 -12.43
CA VAL A 131 -6.04 -5.69 -12.17
C VAL A 131 -4.80 -6.40 -12.70
N LYS A 132 -4.18 -7.24 -11.87
CA LYS A 132 -3.08 -8.12 -12.29
C LYS A 132 -3.61 -9.15 -13.30
N LEU A 133 -2.99 -9.17 -14.49
CA LEU A 133 -3.28 -10.14 -15.56
C LEU A 133 -2.88 -11.57 -15.17
#